data_AF-A0A0M2HGK5-F1
#
_entry.id   AF-A0A0M2HGK5-F1
#
_cell.length_a   1.000
_cell.length_b   1.000
_cell.length_c   1.000
_cell.angle_alpha   90.00
_cell.angle_beta   90.00
_cell.angle_gamma   90.00
#
_symmetry.space_group_name_H-M   'P 1'
#
loop_
_entity.id
_entity.type
_entity.pdbx_description
1 polymer ?
#
loop_
_entity_poly.entity_id
_entity_poly.type
_entity_poly.pdbx_seq_one_letter_code
_entity_poly.pdbx_strand_id
1 'polypeptide(L)'
;MTGATAPEGPEDGLSGVGDVVRVAILDAAGIDGDVRAEDHLALIRTSAEAELEVRGILRQAVESARAGGVSWAAIGAELGMTRQAAQQRFGDASRSDAADPDTTGEAVPSEYRWLGPVTAFDEMLELELAGRAGWRTVDGGMFRHRMVRTDTQWEHKRLIWRGLSRRDEEEGWMLAWRWFPWAYLVRDLGTPPPSHE
;
A
#
# COMPACT_ATOMS: atom_id res chain seq x y z
N MET A 1 -52.19 31.31 -12.12
CA MET A 1 -51.23 31.14 -13.24
C MET A 1 -50.07 32.06 -12.92
N THR A 2 -48.84 31.54 -13.00
CA THR A 2 -47.54 32.21 -12.71
C THR A 2 -47.29 32.45 -11.21
N GLY A 3 -46.33 31.86 -10.52
CA GLY A 3 -45.13 31.10 -10.89
C GLY A 3 -44.09 31.47 -9.83
N ALA A 4 -43.98 30.66 -8.77
CA ALA A 4 -43.01 30.88 -7.70
C ALA A 4 -41.64 30.36 -8.15
N THR A 5 -40.70 31.27 -8.40
CA THR A 5 -39.29 30.95 -8.56
C THR A 5 -38.70 30.66 -7.18
N ALA A 6 -38.41 29.39 -6.90
CA ALA A 6 -37.51 29.03 -5.81
C ALA A 6 -36.07 29.38 -6.22
N PRO A 7 -35.22 29.88 -5.30
CA PRO A 7 -33.82 30.11 -5.61
C PRO A 7 -33.10 28.78 -5.77
N GLU A 8 -32.47 28.57 -6.92
CA GLU A 8 -31.45 27.55 -7.13
C GLU A 8 -30.30 27.85 -6.15
N GLY A 9 -30.21 27.02 -5.10
CA GLY A 9 -29.02 26.96 -4.25
C GLY A 9 -27.85 26.35 -5.04
N PRO A 10 -26.60 26.64 -4.65
CA PRO A 10 -25.43 26.24 -5.42
C PRO A 10 -25.31 24.72 -5.42
N GLU A 11 -25.35 24.08 -6.59
CA GLU A 11 -24.90 22.70 -6.73
C GLU A 11 -23.38 22.70 -6.58
N ASP A 12 -22.96 22.61 -5.31
CA ASP A 12 -21.58 22.43 -4.89
C ASP A 12 -21.01 21.20 -5.59
N GLY A 13 -20.03 21.44 -6.46
CA GLY A 13 -19.25 20.41 -7.14
C GLY A 13 -18.43 19.59 -6.15
N LEU A 14 -19.05 18.60 -5.51
CA LEU A 14 -18.33 17.52 -4.87
C LEU A 14 -17.89 16.54 -5.95
N SER A 15 -16.66 16.72 -6.44
CA SER A 15 -15.93 15.70 -7.20
C SER A 15 -15.98 14.39 -6.41
N GLY A 16 -16.77 13.43 -6.89
CA GLY A 16 -16.86 12.12 -6.26
C GLY A 16 -15.55 11.35 -6.46
N VAL A 17 -15.31 10.33 -5.63
CA VAL A 17 -14.16 9.41 -5.85
C VAL A 17 -14.18 8.85 -7.28
N GLY A 18 -15.37 8.63 -7.85
CA GLY A 18 -15.52 8.22 -9.25
C GLY A 18 -14.97 9.23 -10.26
N ASP A 19 -15.13 10.53 -10.04
CA ASP A 19 -14.61 11.56 -10.93
C ASP A 19 -13.08 11.63 -10.87
N VAL A 20 -12.51 11.52 -9.66
CA VAL A 20 -11.06 11.49 -9.45
C VAL A 20 -10.44 10.26 -10.13
N VAL A 21 -11.03 9.08 -9.94
CA VAL A 21 -10.55 7.83 -10.55
C VAL A 21 -10.66 7.92 -12.08
N ARG A 22 -11.75 8.46 -12.62
CA ARG A 22 -11.91 8.68 -14.07
C ARG A 22 -10.81 9.57 -14.63
N VAL A 23 -10.53 10.71 -13.98
CA VAL A 23 -9.47 11.63 -14.44
C VAL A 23 -8.11 10.94 -14.41
N ALA A 24 -7.79 10.21 -13.33
CA ALA A 24 -6.53 9.48 -13.22
C ALA A 24 -6.39 8.39 -14.30
N ILE A 25 -7.47 7.69 -14.64
CA ILE A 25 -7.47 6.68 -15.71
C ILE A 25 -7.23 7.33 -17.08
N LEU A 26 -7.87 8.46 -17.39
CA LEU A 26 -7.70 9.16 -18.66
C LEU A 26 -6.26 9.68 -18.82
N ASP A 27 -5.71 10.28 -17.76
CA ASP A 27 -4.32 10.74 -17.71
C ASP A 27 -3.33 9.58 -17.90
N ALA A 28 -3.51 8.48 -17.16
CA ALA A 28 -2.66 7.29 -17.29
C ALA A 28 -2.79 6.59 -18.66
N ALA A 29 -3.93 6.75 -19.34
CA ALA A 29 -4.13 6.26 -20.71
C ALA A 29 -3.53 7.21 -21.77
N GLY A 30 -3.06 8.40 -21.38
CA GLY A 30 -2.54 9.43 -22.29
C GLY A 30 -3.62 10.06 -23.17
N ILE A 31 -4.87 10.11 -22.68
CA ILE A 31 -6.02 10.64 -23.43
C ILE A 31 -6.30 12.07 -22.98
N ASP A 32 -5.98 13.02 -23.84
CA ASP A 32 -6.30 14.43 -23.65
C ASP A 32 -7.56 14.80 -24.44
N GLY A 33 -8.63 15.21 -23.74
CA GLY A 33 -9.87 15.68 -24.37
C GLY A 33 -10.88 14.57 -24.71
N ASP A 34 -11.58 14.70 -25.83
CA ASP A 34 -12.65 13.76 -26.23
C ASP A 34 -12.07 12.39 -26.65
N VAL A 35 -12.55 11.33 -26.01
CA VAL A 35 -12.18 9.94 -26.30
C VAL A 35 -12.54 9.58 -27.75
N ARG A 36 -11.56 9.11 -28.52
CA ARG A 36 -11.73 8.66 -29.90
C ARG A 36 -11.83 7.13 -29.99
N ALA A 37 -12.19 6.62 -31.17
CA ALA A 37 -12.39 5.19 -31.37
C ALA A 37 -11.11 4.38 -31.10
N GLU A 38 -9.97 4.94 -31.48
CA GLU A 38 -8.62 4.42 -31.28
C GLU A 38 -8.20 4.35 -29.80
N ASP A 39 -8.77 5.18 -28.93
CA ASP A 39 -8.40 5.30 -27.52
C ASP A 39 -9.08 4.25 -26.64
N HIS A 40 -10.18 3.64 -27.11
CA HIS A 40 -10.98 2.72 -26.31
C HIS A 40 -10.21 1.51 -25.80
N LEU A 41 -9.27 0.96 -26.59
CA LEU A 41 -8.47 -0.18 -26.15
C LEU A 41 -7.47 0.20 -25.04
N ALA A 42 -6.88 1.40 -25.12
CA ALA A 42 -6.02 1.93 -24.06
C ALA A 42 -6.84 2.17 -22.79
N LEU A 43 -8.02 2.78 -22.93
CA LEU A 43 -8.94 3.02 -21.82
C LEU A 43 -9.38 1.72 -21.12
N ILE A 44 -9.70 0.67 -21.88
CA ILE A 44 -10.06 -0.66 -21.32
C ILE A 44 -8.89 -1.23 -20.52
N ARG A 45 -7.67 -1.21 -21.07
CA ARG A 45 -6.48 -1.73 -20.40
C ARG A 45 -6.21 -0.98 -19.10
N THR A 46 -6.13 0.35 -19.15
CA THR A 46 -5.85 1.19 -17.97
C THR A 46 -6.97 1.09 -16.93
N SER A 47 -8.23 0.95 -17.34
CA SER A 47 -9.35 0.72 -16.41
C SER A 47 -9.26 -0.63 -15.72
N ALA A 48 -8.83 -1.68 -16.43
CA ALA A 48 -8.63 -3.00 -15.84
C ALA A 48 -7.46 -3.00 -14.83
N GLU A 49 -6.37 -2.31 -15.14
CA GLU A 49 -5.25 -2.08 -14.21
C GLU A 49 -5.73 -1.32 -12.97
N ALA A 50 -6.46 -0.22 -13.15
CA ALA A 50 -7.02 0.56 -12.05
C ALA A 50 -8.00 -0.25 -11.19
N GLU A 51 -8.81 -1.13 -11.78
CA GLU A 51 -9.70 -2.03 -11.04
C GLU A 51 -8.91 -2.96 -10.12
N LEU A 52 -7.81 -3.54 -10.60
CA LEU A 52 -6.94 -4.41 -9.79
C LEU A 52 -6.33 -3.63 -8.62
N GLU A 53 -5.84 -2.42 -8.87
CA GLU A 53 -5.27 -1.54 -7.84
C GLU A 53 -6.31 -1.17 -6.77
N VAL A 54 -7.50 -0.71 -7.17
CA VAL A 54 -8.57 -0.34 -6.23
C VAL A 54 -9.07 -1.54 -5.43
N ARG A 55 -9.17 -2.72 -6.06
CA ARG A 55 -9.49 -3.98 -5.35
C ARG A 55 -8.41 -4.34 -4.33
N GLY A 56 -7.14 -4.12 -4.67
CA GLY A 56 -6.00 -4.25 -3.76
C GLY A 56 -6.15 -3.32 -2.56
N ILE A 57 -6.32 -2.03 -2.80
CA ILE A 57 -6.50 -1.00 -1.75
C ILE A 57 -7.67 -1.36 -0.81
N LEU A 58 -8.81 -1.79 -1.35
CA LEU A 58 -9.97 -2.20 -0.54
C LEU A 58 -9.65 -3.39 0.35
N ARG A 59 -8.99 -4.43 -0.19
CA ARG A 59 -8.58 -5.60 0.60
C ARG A 59 -7.65 -5.20 1.75
N GLN A 60 -6.69 -4.33 1.47
CA GLN A 60 -5.72 -3.83 2.44
C GLN A 60 -6.42 -3.04 3.56
N ALA A 61 -7.38 -2.17 3.21
CA ALA A 61 -8.18 -1.42 4.19
C ALA A 61 -8.99 -2.36 5.11
N VAL A 62 -9.61 -3.40 4.55
CA VAL A 62 -10.36 -4.42 5.32
C VAL A 62 -9.45 -5.18 6.28
N GLU A 63 -8.27 -5.59 5.83
CA GLU A 63 -7.31 -6.31 6.65
C GLU A 63 -6.74 -5.46 7.79
N SER A 64 -6.44 -4.18 7.52
CA SER A 64 -6.05 -3.20 8.53
C SER A 64 -7.15 -3.01 9.58
N ALA A 65 -8.41 -2.88 9.16
CA ALA A 65 -9.55 -2.80 10.07
C ALA A 65 -9.67 -4.08 10.92
N ARG A 66 -9.46 -5.26 10.33
CA ARG A 66 -9.44 -6.54 11.07
C ARG A 66 -8.33 -6.61 12.10
N ALA A 67 -7.11 -6.20 11.75
CA ALA A 67 -5.97 -6.13 12.68
C ALA A 67 -6.24 -5.14 13.82
N GLY A 68 -6.91 -4.02 13.53
CA GLY A 68 -7.38 -3.05 14.53
C GLY A 68 -8.57 -3.51 15.39
N GLY A 69 -9.01 -4.77 15.25
CA GLY A 69 -10.08 -5.36 16.07
C GLY A 69 -11.51 -5.12 15.55
N VAL A 70 -11.69 -4.47 14.40
CA VAL A 70 -13.03 -4.25 13.81
C VAL A 70 -13.64 -5.58 13.41
N SER A 71 -14.85 -5.89 13.87
CA SER A 71 -15.51 -7.18 13.60
C SER A 71 -15.89 -7.36 12.13
N TRP A 72 -15.94 -8.61 11.66
CA TRP A 72 -16.48 -8.94 10.32
C TRP A 72 -17.92 -8.45 10.09
N ALA A 73 -18.72 -8.33 11.15
CA ALA A 73 -20.08 -7.81 11.04
C ALA A 73 -20.08 -6.31 10.74
N ALA A 74 -19.22 -5.54 11.41
CA ALA A 74 -19.07 -4.11 11.15
C ALA A 74 -18.50 -3.83 9.74
N ILE A 75 -17.49 -4.61 9.32
CA ILE A 75 -16.92 -4.50 7.96
C ILE A 75 -17.96 -4.86 6.90
N GLY A 76 -18.73 -5.94 7.12
CA GLY A 76 -19.81 -6.31 6.22
C GLY A 76 -20.83 -5.19 6.07
N ALA A 77 -21.28 -4.61 7.19
CA ALA A 77 -22.23 -3.50 7.18
C ALA A 77 -21.71 -2.29 6.40
N GLU A 78 -20.44 -1.90 6.62
CA GLU A 78 -19.81 -0.79 5.89
C GLU A 78 -19.74 -1.04 4.38
N LEU A 79 -19.47 -2.27 3.97
CA LEU A 79 -19.41 -2.66 2.56
C LEU A 79 -20.77 -3.04 1.95
N GLY A 80 -21.87 -2.83 2.68
CA GLY A 80 -23.22 -3.17 2.22
C GLY A 80 -23.44 -4.67 2.00
N MET A 81 -22.75 -5.54 2.75
CA MET A 81 -22.83 -6.99 2.64
C MET A 81 -22.99 -7.69 4.00
N THR A 82 -23.31 -8.99 3.98
CA THR A 82 -23.43 -9.76 5.23
C THR A 82 -22.06 -10.05 5.85
N ARG A 83 -22.03 -10.32 7.16
CA ARG A 83 -20.82 -10.77 7.87
C ARG A 83 -20.15 -11.96 7.16
N GLN A 84 -20.94 -12.96 6.77
CA GLN A 84 -20.42 -14.17 6.12
C GLN A 84 -19.87 -13.87 4.72
N ALA A 85 -20.52 -12.99 3.95
CA ALA A 85 -20.02 -12.55 2.65
C ALA A 85 -18.69 -11.79 2.78
N ALA A 86 -18.56 -10.92 3.78
CA ALA A 86 -17.30 -10.22 4.07
C ALA A 86 -16.19 -11.20 4.47
N GLN A 87 -16.48 -12.13 5.38
CA GLN A 87 -15.51 -13.14 5.81
C GLN A 87 -15.08 -14.06 4.66
N GLN A 88 -16.00 -14.47 3.78
CA GLN A 88 -15.66 -15.29 2.62
C GLN A 88 -14.78 -14.53 1.62
N ARG A 89 -15.09 -13.25 1.39
CA ARG A 89 -14.39 -12.42 0.41
C ARG A 89 -12.97 -12.01 0.86
N PHE A 90 -12.79 -11.77 2.16
CA PHE A 90 -11.56 -11.17 2.71
C PHE A 90 -10.86 -12.02 3.77
N GLY A 91 -11.45 -13.14 4.20
CA GLY A 91 -10.88 -13.98 5.26
C GLY A 91 -9.88 -15.05 4.79
N ASP A 92 -9.84 -15.38 3.49
CA ASP A 92 -8.91 -16.37 2.91
C ASP A 92 -7.66 -15.67 2.33
N ALA A 93 -6.76 -15.23 3.21
CA ALA A 93 -5.50 -14.58 2.82
C ALA A 93 -4.35 -15.56 2.50
N SER A 94 -4.56 -16.87 2.62
CA SER A 94 -3.49 -17.88 2.53
C SER A 94 -3.24 -18.44 1.12
N ARG A 95 -3.87 -17.92 0.06
CA ARG A 95 -3.80 -18.53 -1.31
C ARG A 95 -3.20 -17.65 -2.41
N SER A 96 -2.66 -16.46 -2.13
CA SER A 96 -2.12 -15.58 -3.19
C SER A 96 -0.67 -15.16 -2.94
N ASP A 97 0.21 -16.14 -2.70
CA ASP A 97 1.67 -15.99 -2.60
C ASP A 97 2.40 -16.75 -3.72
N ALA A 98 2.06 -16.46 -4.98
CA ALA A 98 2.81 -17.00 -6.11
C ALA A 98 2.80 -16.04 -7.29
N ALA A 99 3.76 -15.12 -7.32
CA ALA A 99 4.38 -14.59 -8.54
C ALA A 99 5.60 -13.75 -8.14
N ASP A 100 6.78 -14.33 -8.34
CA ASP A 100 8.07 -13.65 -8.29
C ASP A 100 8.52 -13.46 -9.74
N PRO A 101 8.83 -12.24 -10.21
CA PRO A 101 9.64 -12.04 -11.39
C PRO A 101 11.04 -11.57 -10.98
N ASP A 102 11.96 -12.50 -11.18
CA ASP A 102 13.37 -12.33 -11.55
C ASP A 102 13.74 -10.91 -12.02
N THR A 103 14.79 -10.33 -11.44
CA THR A 103 15.50 -9.21 -12.07
C THR A 103 17.01 -9.36 -11.87
N THR A 104 17.64 -9.69 -12.97
CA THR A 104 19.08 -9.73 -13.25
C THR A 104 19.77 -8.40 -12.95
N GLY A 105 20.85 -8.43 -12.15
CA GLY A 105 21.74 -7.28 -11.94
C GLY A 105 22.89 -7.63 -10.98
N GLU A 106 24.11 -7.48 -11.46
CA GLU A 106 25.37 -7.98 -10.89
C GLU A 106 25.83 -7.19 -9.64
N ALA A 107 25.80 -7.83 -8.46
CA ALA A 107 26.58 -7.48 -7.25
C ALA A 107 26.50 -8.66 -6.26
N VAL A 108 27.55 -8.83 -5.43
CA VAL A 108 27.75 -9.83 -4.35
C VAL A 108 26.43 -10.46 -3.85
N PRO A 109 26.29 -11.81 -3.72
CA PRO A 109 25.04 -12.43 -3.29
C PRO A 109 24.65 -11.88 -1.93
N SER A 110 23.78 -10.89 -1.98
CA SER A 110 23.26 -10.23 -0.82
C SER A 110 22.24 -11.20 -0.26
N GLU A 111 22.49 -11.67 0.96
CA GLU A 111 21.62 -12.66 1.59
C GLU A 111 20.24 -12.02 1.75
N TYR A 112 19.22 -12.59 1.08
CA TYR A 112 17.85 -12.12 1.18
C TYR A 112 17.07 -13.01 2.14
N ARG A 113 16.16 -12.41 2.90
CA ARG A 113 15.15 -13.14 3.69
C ARG A 113 13.82 -12.42 3.70
N TRP A 114 12.78 -13.17 4.05
CA TRP A 114 11.49 -12.61 4.41
C TRP A 114 11.35 -12.58 5.94
N LEU A 115 10.94 -11.44 6.48
CA LEU A 115 10.52 -11.29 7.88
C LEU A 115 8.99 -11.27 7.91
N GLY A 116 8.38 -12.34 8.40
CA GLY A 116 6.93 -12.47 8.52
C GLY A 116 6.46 -13.91 8.77
N PRO A 117 5.15 -14.10 8.99
CA PRO A 117 4.11 -13.07 9.06
C PRO A 117 4.23 -12.20 10.33
N VAL A 118 4.04 -10.89 10.20
CA VAL A 118 4.03 -9.91 11.30
C VAL A 118 2.75 -9.09 11.30
N THR A 119 2.26 -8.73 12.47
CA THR A 119 1.08 -7.87 12.64
C THR A 119 1.49 -6.42 12.85
N ALA A 120 0.56 -5.49 12.69
CA ALA A 120 0.83 -4.08 12.95
C ALA A 120 1.32 -3.77 14.38
N PHE A 121 1.17 -4.71 15.33
CA PHE A 121 1.59 -4.58 16.73
C PHE A 121 3.00 -5.11 16.98
N ASP A 122 3.36 -6.28 16.45
CA ASP A 122 4.68 -6.91 16.66
C ASP A 122 5.73 -6.48 15.62
N GLU A 123 5.28 -6.02 14.46
CA GLU A 123 6.13 -5.72 13.30
C GLU A 123 7.30 -4.80 13.64
N MET A 124 7.08 -3.73 14.39
CA MET A 124 8.14 -2.77 14.69
C MET A 124 9.23 -3.36 15.60
N LEU A 125 8.86 -4.25 16.52
CA LEU A 125 9.82 -4.94 17.39
C LEU A 125 10.66 -5.94 16.60
N GLU A 126 10.02 -6.70 15.71
CA GLU A 126 10.70 -7.64 14.82
C GLU A 126 11.65 -6.93 13.85
N LEU A 127 11.23 -5.78 13.31
CA LEU A 127 12.08 -4.92 12.48
C LEU A 127 13.26 -4.36 13.26
N GLU A 128 13.07 -3.95 14.52
CA GLU A 128 14.15 -3.47 15.38
C GLU A 128 15.20 -4.57 15.66
N LEU A 129 14.75 -5.80 15.94
CA LEU A 129 15.63 -6.97 16.10
C LEU A 129 16.38 -7.30 14.81
N ALA A 130 15.68 -7.28 13.68
CA ALA A 130 16.26 -7.52 12.37
C ALA A 130 17.31 -6.45 12.00
N GLY A 131 16.98 -5.17 12.24
CA GLY A 131 17.87 -4.04 11.99
C GLY A 131 19.17 -4.13 12.79
N ARG A 132 19.09 -4.50 14.08
CA ARG A 132 20.28 -4.79 14.91
C ARG A 132 21.13 -5.94 14.38
N ALA A 133 20.52 -6.94 13.76
CA ALA A 133 21.21 -8.07 13.15
C ALA A 133 21.72 -7.78 11.72
N GLY A 134 21.61 -6.52 11.27
CA GLY A 134 22.14 -6.07 9.98
C GLY A 134 21.18 -6.25 8.80
N TRP A 135 19.90 -6.46 9.06
CA TRP A 135 18.89 -6.64 8.02
C TRP A 135 18.17 -5.34 7.70
N ARG A 136 18.19 -4.95 6.42
CA ARG A 136 17.49 -3.78 5.89
C ARG A 136 16.27 -4.21 5.08
N THR A 137 15.11 -3.58 5.33
CA THR A 137 13.94 -3.74 4.45
C THR A 137 14.24 -3.10 3.09
N VAL A 138 13.93 -3.83 2.02
CA VAL A 138 14.08 -3.36 0.63
C VAL A 138 12.77 -3.38 -0.15
N ASP A 139 11.81 -4.19 0.30
CA ASP A 139 10.49 -4.34 -0.29
C ASP A 139 9.57 -4.99 0.76
N GLY A 140 8.30 -5.17 0.45
CA GLY A 140 7.38 -5.89 1.33
C GLY A 140 6.24 -6.57 0.61
N GLY A 141 5.66 -7.53 1.32
CA GLY A 141 4.43 -8.21 0.96
C GLY A 141 3.41 -8.03 2.07
N MET A 142 2.22 -8.58 1.88
CA MET A 142 1.16 -8.52 2.88
C MET A 142 1.66 -9.13 4.20
N PHE A 143 1.79 -8.30 5.25
CA PHE A 143 2.29 -8.71 6.57
C PHE A 143 3.73 -9.28 6.60
N ARG A 144 4.58 -8.92 5.64
CA ARG A 144 5.99 -9.35 5.65
C ARG A 144 6.91 -8.36 4.96
N HIS A 145 8.18 -8.36 5.37
CA HIS A 145 9.21 -7.50 4.80
C HIS A 145 10.23 -8.34 4.04
N ARG A 146 10.56 -7.95 2.81
CA ARG A 146 11.72 -8.48 2.09
C ARG A 146 12.93 -7.70 2.58
N MET A 147 13.93 -8.44 3.04
CA MET A 147 15.11 -7.86 3.64
C MET A 147 16.38 -8.32 2.94
N VAL A 148 17.38 -7.46 2.97
CA VAL A 148 18.74 -7.75 2.53
C VAL A 148 19.69 -7.67 3.72
N ARG A 149 20.64 -8.59 3.80
CA ARG A 149 21.70 -8.55 4.82
C ARG A 149 22.79 -7.56 4.43
N THR A 150 23.28 -6.83 5.42
CA THR A 150 24.32 -5.82 5.29
C THR A 150 25.30 -5.91 6.45
N ASP A 151 26.44 -5.22 6.34
CA ASP A 151 27.48 -5.15 7.38
C ASP A 151 27.21 -4.07 8.43
N THR A 152 26.07 -3.37 8.36
CA THR A 152 25.69 -2.30 9.29
C THR A 152 24.32 -2.54 9.90
N GLN A 153 24.09 -1.98 11.07
CA GLN A 153 22.79 -1.98 11.73
C GLN A 153 21.87 -0.94 11.12
N TRP A 154 20.57 -1.25 11.14
CA TRP A 154 19.52 -0.41 10.58
C TRP A 154 18.47 -0.06 11.63
N GLU A 155 17.93 1.15 11.53
CA GLU A 155 16.67 1.50 12.17
C GLU A 155 15.54 1.48 11.16
N HIS A 156 14.35 1.14 11.64
CA HIS A 156 13.12 1.14 10.86
C HIS A 156 12.09 2.05 11.52
N LYS A 157 11.33 2.77 10.69
CA LYS A 157 10.28 3.68 11.14
C LYS A 157 9.07 3.53 10.25
N ARG A 158 7.90 3.28 10.85
CA ARG A 158 6.63 3.28 10.13
C ARG A 158 5.95 4.64 10.25
N LEU A 159 5.57 5.18 9.11
CA LEU A 159 4.70 6.35 8.99
C LEU A 159 3.29 5.89 8.63
N ILE A 160 2.28 6.63 9.07
CA ILE A 160 0.87 6.38 8.76
C ILE A 160 0.33 7.64 8.08
N TRP A 161 -0.41 7.46 6.98
CA TRP A 161 -1.08 8.51 6.19
C TRP A 161 -0.15 9.54 5.53
N ARG A 162 1.17 9.39 5.66
CA ARG A 162 2.16 10.28 5.04
C ARG A 162 3.39 9.53 4.57
N GLY A 163 4.07 10.13 3.59
CA GLY A 163 5.35 9.65 3.09
C GLY A 163 6.57 10.27 3.79
N LEU A 164 7.74 9.92 3.25
CA LEU A 164 9.03 10.54 3.56
C LEU A 164 8.94 12.07 3.38
N SER A 165 9.45 12.83 4.34
CA SER A 165 9.54 14.29 4.29
C SER A 165 10.99 14.75 4.20
N ARG A 166 11.23 16.01 3.79
CA ARG A 166 12.57 16.61 3.79
C ARG A 166 13.27 16.54 5.15
N ARG A 167 12.53 16.71 6.24
CA ARG A 167 13.08 16.57 7.59
C ARG A 167 13.51 15.14 7.88
N ASP A 168 12.72 14.15 7.45
CA ASP A 168 13.09 12.75 7.63
C ASP A 168 14.39 12.45 6.83
N GLU A 169 14.52 12.97 5.61
CA GLU A 169 15.75 12.85 4.79
C GLU A 169 16.96 13.50 5.46
N GLU A 170 16.81 14.71 6.01
CA GLU A 170 17.86 15.42 6.76
C GLU A 170 18.29 14.65 8.02
N GLU A 171 17.39 13.87 8.63
CA GLU A 171 17.66 12.96 9.75
C GLU A 171 18.26 11.60 9.30
N GLY A 172 18.48 11.40 8.00
CA GLY A 172 19.09 10.22 7.40
C GLY A 172 18.11 9.09 7.03
N TRP A 173 16.80 9.35 7.07
CA TRP A 173 15.80 8.35 6.69
C TRP A 173 15.67 8.21 5.17
N MET A 174 15.59 6.98 4.71
CA MET A 174 15.31 6.61 3.33
C MET A 174 13.99 5.85 3.25
N LEU A 175 13.27 6.02 2.16
CA LEU A 175 12.07 5.21 1.90
C LEU A 175 12.49 3.78 1.53
N ALA A 176 12.12 2.80 2.33
CA ALA A 176 12.33 1.39 2.01
C ALA A 176 11.20 0.84 1.14
N TRP A 177 9.96 1.04 1.59
CA TRP A 177 8.77 0.50 0.93
C TRP A 177 7.54 1.32 1.31
N ARG A 178 6.54 1.37 0.42
CA ARG A 178 5.24 1.98 0.69
C ARG A 178 4.13 0.98 0.47
N TRP A 179 3.22 0.96 1.43
CA TRP A 179 2.01 0.16 1.35
C TRP A 179 0.89 0.89 2.09
N PHE A 180 -0.01 1.51 1.34
CA PHE A 180 -1.05 2.38 1.90
C PHE A 180 -1.84 1.69 3.03
N PRO A 181 -2.07 2.33 4.19
CA PRO A 181 -1.76 3.74 4.53
C PRO A 181 -0.35 3.99 5.06
N TRP A 182 0.55 3.00 5.02
CA TRP A 182 1.86 3.03 5.63
C TRP A 182 3.00 3.37 4.66
N ALA A 183 4.04 3.98 5.22
CA ALA A 183 5.36 4.04 4.59
C ALA A 183 6.40 3.53 5.59
N TYR A 184 7.29 2.67 5.13
CA TYR A 184 8.39 2.14 5.93
C TYR A 184 9.67 2.84 5.51
N LEU A 185 10.28 3.50 6.47
CA LEU A 185 11.56 4.16 6.32
C LEU A 185 12.65 3.33 6.98
N VAL A 186 13.85 3.39 6.42
CA VAL A 186 15.06 2.78 6.97
C VAL A 186 16.14 3.84 7.12
N ARG A 187 17.00 3.68 8.11
CA ARG A 187 18.16 4.54 8.33
C ARG A 187 19.36 3.69 8.70
N ASP A 188 20.48 3.92 8.02
CA ASP A 188 21.75 3.25 8.31
C ASP A 188 22.39 3.87 9.54
N LEU A 189 22.81 3.03 10.49
CA LEU A 189 23.52 3.48 11.68
C LEU A 189 25.05 3.49 11.51
N GLY A 190 25.58 2.86 10.46
CA GLY A 190 27.02 2.75 10.22
C GLY A 190 27.78 1.90 11.26
N THR A 191 27.08 1.27 12.19
CA THR A 191 27.67 0.40 13.21
C THR A 191 27.53 -1.06 12.81
N PRO A 192 28.55 -1.92 12.99
CA PRO A 192 28.43 -3.33 12.65
C PRO A 192 27.43 -4.07 13.55
N PRO A 193 26.73 -5.10 13.05
CA PRO A 193 25.92 -6.00 13.87
C PRO A 193 26.77 -6.68 14.96
N PRO A 194 26.18 -7.02 16.12
CA PRO A 194 26.88 -7.80 17.14
C PRO A 194 27.23 -9.19 16.58
N SER A 195 28.43 -9.68 16.89
CA SER A 195 28.85 -11.04 16.54
C SER A 195 27.88 -12.05 17.16
N HIS A 196 27.35 -12.96 16.35
CA HIS A 196 26.62 -14.12 16.86
C HIS A 196 27.63 -15.09 17.51
N GLU A 197 27.69 -15.12 18.83
CA GLU A 197 28.27 -16.23 19.60
C GLU A 197 27.30 -17.43 19.68
#